data_AF-A0A915YET6-F1
#
_entry.id   AF-A0A915YET6-F1
#
_cell.length_a   1.000
_cell.length_b   1.000
_cell.length_c   1.000
_cell.angle_alpha   90.00
_cell.angle_beta   90.00
_cell.angle_gamma   90.00
#
_symmetry.space_group_name_H-M   'P 1'
#
loop_
_entity.id
_entity.type
_entity.pdbx_description
1 polymer ?
#
loop_
_entity_poly.entity_id
_entity_poly.type
_entity_poly.pdbx_seq_one_letter_code
_entity_poly.pdbx_strand_id
1 'polypeptide(L)'
;MQTLMNSFKRFTLIILGAIAMTSCDPCSGVICTNGTCSNGTCVCEPGYERNNSNCIAVNQFYVGTGTVTATLVAVDVNGNSNTTNNVGYTLNASTTDPYVFTLVSFNGLIKNDISFKISDSNHDVIIADSTTTSAGNAYTYSGGKVGNQVQLVIKDTATETTYTVAFVA
;
A
#
# COMPACT_ATOMS: atom_id res chain seq x y z
N MET A 1 -67.83 -44.08 -35.06
CA MET A 1 -66.79 -44.61 -34.17
C MET A 1 -65.84 -45.44 -35.05
N GLN A 2 -64.88 -44.89 -35.80
CA GLN A 2 -63.66 -44.19 -35.32
C GLN A 2 -63.14 -44.83 -34.03
N THR A 3 -61.98 -45.45 -33.92
CA THR A 3 -60.82 -45.59 -34.82
C THR A 3 -59.91 -46.62 -34.17
N LEU A 4 -59.62 -47.70 -34.89
CA LEU A 4 -58.27 -48.14 -35.22
C LEU A 4 -57.18 -47.96 -34.14
N MET A 5 -57.00 -49.05 -33.40
CA MET A 5 -55.78 -49.52 -32.77
C MET A 5 -54.58 -49.34 -33.73
N ASN A 6 -53.67 -48.43 -33.42
CA ASN A 6 -52.38 -48.32 -34.10
C ASN A 6 -51.34 -47.58 -33.23
N SER A 7 -50.11 -48.06 -33.33
CA SER A 7 -48.87 -47.43 -32.89
C SER A 7 -48.36 -47.79 -31.48
N PHE A 8 -47.95 -49.05 -31.37
CA PHE A 8 -46.64 -49.42 -30.82
C PHE A 8 -45.56 -48.34 -31.08
N LYS A 9 -44.65 -48.18 -30.11
CA LYS A 9 -43.30 -47.56 -30.25
C LYS A 9 -43.25 -46.08 -30.60
N ARG A 10 -43.33 -45.22 -29.59
CA ARG A 10 -42.47 -44.01 -29.46
C ARG A 10 -42.15 -43.87 -27.97
N PHE A 11 -41.22 -44.68 -27.48
CA PHE A 11 -39.81 -44.29 -27.37
C PHE A 11 -39.65 -43.07 -26.46
N THR A 12 -39.61 -43.37 -25.16
CA THR A 12 -38.81 -42.69 -24.14
C THR A 12 -37.61 -41.97 -24.77
N LEU A 13 -37.67 -40.65 -24.94
CA LEU A 13 -36.46 -39.88 -25.23
C LEU A 13 -36.64 -38.39 -24.92
N ILE A 14 -35.97 -37.98 -23.83
CA ILE A 14 -35.16 -36.78 -23.72
C ILE A 14 -35.88 -35.47 -24.06
N ILE A 15 -36.37 -34.79 -23.03
CA ILE A 15 -35.97 -33.39 -22.83
C ILE A 15 -35.43 -33.31 -21.41
N LEU A 16 -34.20 -33.82 -21.26
CA LEU A 16 -33.26 -33.30 -20.29
C LEU A 16 -33.14 -31.82 -20.64
N GLY A 17 -33.96 -30.98 -20.00
CA GLY A 17 -33.82 -29.53 -20.06
C GLY A 17 -32.48 -29.22 -19.46
N ALA A 18 -31.46 -29.18 -20.33
CA ALA A 18 -30.14 -28.71 -20.02
C ALA A 18 -30.31 -27.30 -19.48
N ILE A 19 -30.31 -27.20 -18.15
CA ILE A 19 -29.89 -26.00 -17.46
C ILE A 19 -28.45 -25.85 -17.89
N ALA A 20 -28.23 -25.18 -19.01
CA ALA A 20 -26.96 -24.59 -19.33
C ALA A 20 -26.74 -23.57 -18.23
N MET A 21 -26.16 -24.04 -17.11
CA MET A 21 -25.45 -23.18 -16.19
C MET A 21 -24.34 -22.61 -17.05
N THR A 22 -24.61 -21.46 -17.66
CA THR A 22 -23.57 -20.61 -18.20
C THR A 22 -22.66 -20.38 -17.01
N SER A 23 -21.53 -21.08 -16.98
CA SER A 23 -20.42 -20.73 -16.12
C SER A 23 -19.96 -19.38 -16.64
N CYS A 24 -20.68 -18.32 -16.27
CA CYS A 24 -20.21 -16.97 -16.41
C CYS A 24 -18.92 -16.97 -15.60
N ASP A 25 -17.79 -16.94 -16.30
CA ASP A 25 -16.51 -16.67 -15.66
C ASP A 25 -16.68 -15.31 -14.98
N PRO A 26 -16.77 -15.27 -13.63
CA PRO A 26 -17.03 -14.03 -12.94
C PRO A 26 -15.86 -13.05 -13.10
N CYS A 27 -14.70 -13.53 -13.55
CA CYS A 27 -13.51 -12.75 -13.85
C CYS A 27 -13.40 -12.29 -15.30
N SER A 28 -14.37 -12.64 -16.16
CA SER A 28 -14.38 -12.19 -17.54
C SER A 28 -14.49 -10.65 -17.61
N GLY A 29 -13.48 -10.01 -18.16
CA GLY A 29 -13.40 -8.54 -18.25
C GLY A 29 -12.90 -7.83 -16.99
N VAL A 30 -12.58 -8.56 -15.91
CA VAL A 30 -11.97 -8.00 -14.70
C VAL A 30 -10.45 -7.98 -14.86
N ILE A 31 -9.86 -6.78 -14.88
CA ILE A 31 -8.41 -6.60 -14.91
C ILE A 31 -7.92 -6.31 -13.50
N CYS A 32 -7.15 -7.24 -12.92
CA CYS A 32 -6.51 -7.07 -11.61
C CYS A 32 -5.01 -6.82 -11.79
N THR A 33 -4.59 -5.56 -11.85
CA THR A 33 -3.16 -5.21 -11.79
C THR A 33 -2.66 -5.42 -10.36
N ASN A 34 -1.55 -6.15 -10.17
CA ASN A 34 -0.99 -6.55 -8.86
C ASN A 34 -1.96 -7.37 -7.98
N GLY A 35 -2.72 -8.28 -8.60
CA GLY A 35 -3.70 -9.12 -7.93
C GLY A 35 -4.23 -10.25 -8.80
N THR A 36 -4.99 -11.15 -8.17
CA THR A 36 -5.69 -12.25 -8.85
C THR A 36 -7.19 -12.04 -8.74
N CYS A 37 -7.94 -12.26 -9.83
CA CYS A 37 -9.39 -12.22 -9.75
C CYS A 37 -9.94 -13.48 -9.05
N SER A 38 -10.84 -13.28 -8.09
CA SER A 38 -11.58 -14.33 -7.40
C SER A 38 -13.05 -13.90 -7.28
N ASN A 39 -13.97 -14.70 -7.85
CA ASN A 39 -15.41 -14.41 -7.86
C ASN A 39 -15.75 -12.99 -8.36
N GLY A 40 -15.07 -12.54 -9.42
CA GLY A 40 -15.30 -11.21 -10.01
C GLY A 40 -14.76 -10.04 -9.19
N THR A 41 -13.96 -10.31 -8.17
CA THR A 41 -13.31 -9.32 -7.32
C THR A 41 -11.80 -9.53 -7.33
N CYS A 42 -11.02 -8.44 -7.36
CA CYS A 42 -9.57 -8.53 -7.23
C CYS A 42 -9.14 -8.82 -5.80
N VAL A 43 -8.36 -9.90 -5.64
CA VAL A 43 -7.59 -10.23 -4.44
C VAL A 43 -6.18 -9.73 -4.68
N CYS A 44 -5.77 -8.71 -3.93
CA CYS A 44 -4.49 -8.05 -4.12
C CYS A 44 -3.33 -8.90 -3.62
N GLU A 45 -2.18 -8.81 -4.30
CA GLU A 45 -0.93 -9.41 -3.84
C GLU A 45 -0.45 -8.76 -2.53
N PRO A 46 0.40 -9.44 -1.74
CA PRO A 46 0.99 -8.85 -0.54
C PRO A 46 1.62 -7.48 -0.83
N GLY A 47 1.28 -6.49 -0.02
CA GLY A 47 1.74 -5.11 -0.18
C GLY A 47 0.89 -4.27 -1.12
N TYR A 48 -0.21 -4.81 -1.63
CA TYR A 48 -1.17 -4.04 -2.40
C TYR A 48 -2.51 -4.05 -1.70
N GLU A 49 -3.16 -2.89 -1.66
CA GLU A 49 -4.50 -2.73 -1.13
C GLU A 49 -5.47 -2.33 -2.23
N ARG A 50 -6.71 -2.77 -2.08
CA ARG A 50 -7.74 -2.53 -3.08
C ARG A 50 -8.17 -1.08 -3.03
N ASN A 51 -7.99 -0.37 -4.14
CA ASN A 51 -8.52 0.96 -4.38
C ASN A 51 -9.45 0.88 -5.61
N ASN A 52 -10.75 0.94 -5.36
CA ASN A 52 -11.79 0.70 -6.36
C ASN A 52 -11.65 -0.68 -7.03
N SER A 53 -11.33 -0.70 -8.33
CA SER A 53 -11.15 -1.90 -9.14
C SER A 53 -9.68 -2.31 -9.31
N ASN A 54 -8.74 -1.58 -8.70
CA ASN A 54 -7.30 -1.82 -8.85
C ASN A 54 -6.65 -2.17 -7.50
N CYS A 55 -5.51 -2.85 -7.55
CA CYS A 55 -4.64 -3.04 -6.40
C CYS A 55 -3.48 -2.05 -6.47
N ILE A 56 -3.44 -1.13 -5.51
CA ILE A 56 -2.46 -0.06 -5.41
C ILE A 56 -1.47 -0.42 -4.31
N ALA A 57 -0.19 -0.16 -4.54
CA ALA A 57 0.86 -0.45 -3.56
C ALA A 57 0.59 0.32 -2.26
N VAL A 58 0.82 -0.32 -1.12
CA VAL A 58 0.55 0.28 0.20
C VAL A 58 1.30 1.59 0.41
N ASN A 59 2.51 1.70 -0.13
CA ASN A 59 3.27 2.94 -0.10
C ASN A 59 2.63 4.09 -0.89
N GLN A 60 1.79 3.81 -1.88
CA GLN A 60 1.14 4.85 -2.68
C GLN A 60 -0.01 5.56 -1.96
N PHE A 61 -0.54 4.98 -0.87
CA PHE A 61 -1.55 5.66 -0.06
C PHE A 61 -0.97 6.83 0.74
N TYR A 62 0.34 6.84 1.00
CA TYR A 62 0.98 7.87 1.81
C TYR A 62 1.70 8.95 0.97
N VAL A 63 1.76 8.78 -0.35
CA VAL A 63 2.42 9.73 -1.25
C VAL A 63 1.40 10.48 -2.12
N GLY A 64 1.11 11.72 -1.73
CA GLY A 64 0.28 12.65 -2.50
C GLY A 64 1.10 13.78 -3.14
N THR A 65 0.53 14.49 -4.11
CA THR A 65 1.09 15.71 -4.74
C THR A 65 1.00 16.95 -3.83
N GLY A 66 1.07 16.74 -2.52
CA GLY A 66 1.03 17.77 -1.50
C GLY A 66 2.31 17.72 -0.70
N THR A 67 2.89 18.89 -0.44
CA THR A 67 3.93 19.07 0.57
C THR A 67 3.51 18.38 1.86
N VAL A 68 4.23 17.33 2.29
CA VAL A 68 4.01 16.78 3.62
C VAL A 68 4.51 17.84 4.59
N THR A 69 3.58 18.54 5.23
CA THR A 69 3.89 19.46 6.32
C THR A 69 4.17 18.62 7.56
N ALA A 70 5.43 18.54 7.95
CA ALA A 70 5.78 17.90 9.21
C ALA A 70 6.12 18.95 10.27
N THR A 71 5.86 18.59 11.52
CA THR A 71 6.38 19.32 12.67
C THR A 71 7.77 18.77 12.97
N LEU A 72 8.80 19.52 12.60
CA LEU A 72 10.15 19.18 12.99
C LEU A 72 10.35 19.56 14.45
N VAL A 73 10.51 18.56 15.31
CA VAL A 73 10.93 18.77 16.70
C VAL A 73 12.37 18.32 16.79
N ALA A 74 13.32 19.26 16.74
CA ALA A 74 14.72 18.97 17.02
C ALA A 74 14.95 19.04 18.52
N VAL A 75 15.43 17.98 19.15
CA VAL A 75 15.84 17.97 20.56
C VAL A 75 17.34 17.74 20.63
N ASP A 76 18.09 18.66 21.23
CA ASP A 76 19.54 18.53 21.39
C ASP A 76 19.91 17.62 22.60
N VAL A 77 21.20 17.34 22.75
CA VAL A 77 21.73 16.52 23.87
C VAL A 77 21.48 17.13 25.26
N ASN A 78 21.11 18.40 25.33
CA ASN A 78 20.78 19.11 26.56
C ASN A 78 19.26 19.10 26.84
N GLY A 79 18.47 18.48 25.97
CA GLY A 79 17.01 18.43 26.07
C GLY A 79 16.32 19.70 25.59
N ASN A 80 17.04 20.64 24.97
CA ASN A 80 16.43 21.83 24.39
C ASN A 80 15.70 21.43 23.12
N SER A 81 14.45 21.88 23.00
CA SER A 81 13.63 21.60 21.83
C SER A 81 13.48 22.84 20.95
N ASN A 82 13.73 22.68 19.65
CA ASN A 82 13.31 23.63 18.64
C ASN A 82 12.19 23.00 17.81
N THR A 83 11.01 23.60 17.89
CA THR A 83 9.84 23.16 17.13
C THR A 83 9.66 24.07 15.91
N THR A 84 9.85 23.51 14.73
CA THR A 84 9.51 24.16 13.47
C THR A 84 8.29 23.47 12.88
N ASN A 85 7.14 24.13 12.97
CA ASN A 85 5.92 23.64 12.35
C ASN A 85 5.94 23.91 10.84
N ASN A 86 5.32 23.01 10.08
CA ASN A 86 5.09 23.13 8.64
C ASN A 86 6.36 23.14 7.78
N VAL A 87 7.33 22.28 8.10
CA VAL A 87 8.44 22.02 7.18
C VAL A 87 7.93 21.14 6.06
N GLY A 88 8.17 21.56 4.80
CA GLY A 88 7.76 20.81 3.63
C GLY A 88 8.73 19.69 3.29
N TYR A 89 8.23 18.47 3.21
CA TYR A 89 8.99 17.30 2.78
C TYR A 89 8.39 16.65 1.53
N THR A 90 9.26 16.01 0.75
CA THR A 90 8.87 15.17 -0.38
C THR A 90 9.09 13.72 0.00
N LEU A 91 8.03 12.91 -0.09
CA LEU A 91 8.06 11.48 0.11
C LEU A 91 7.78 10.78 -1.23
N ASN A 92 8.72 9.94 -1.69
CA ASN A 92 8.58 9.17 -2.91
C ASN A 92 8.30 7.70 -2.57
N ALA A 93 7.24 7.14 -3.15
CA ALA A 93 6.99 5.70 -3.07
C ALA A 93 7.93 4.97 -4.02
N SER A 94 8.47 3.84 -3.55
CA SER A 94 9.20 2.93 -4.42
C SER A 94 8.27 2.31 -5.46
N THR A 95 8.74 2.24 -6.71
CA THR A 95 8.02 1.59 -7.81
C THR A 95 8.29 0.08 -7.89
N THR A 96 9.22 -0.43 -7.09
CA THR A 96 9.67 -1.84 -7.14
C THR A 96 9.40 -2.62 -5.85
N ASP A 97 9.22 -1.93 -4.72
CA ASP A 97 8.86 -2.54 -3.44
C ASP A 97 7.66 -1.76 -2.87
N PRO A 98 6.49 -2.39 -2.71
CA PRO A 98 5.28 -1.71 -2.28
C PRO A 98 5.33 -1.19 -0.84
N TYR A 99 6.33 -1.59 -0.04
CA TYR A 99 6.48 -1.19 1.35
C TYR A 99 7.54 -0.11 1.58
N VAL A 100 8.29 0.28 0.55
CA VAL A 100 9.43 1.18 0.67
C VAL A 100 9.08 2.60 0.25
N PHE A 101 9.61 3.55 1.00
CA PHE A 101 9.51 4.99 0.78
C PHE A 101 10.91 5.61 0.78
N THR A 102 11.03 6.78 0.17
CA THR A 102 12.21 7.63 0.26
C THR A 102 11.80 9.05 0.62
N LEU A 103 12.26 9.52 1.78
CA LEU A 103 12.20 10.92 2.18
C LEU A 103 13.33 11.66 1.46
N VAL A 104 12.98 12.56 0.54
CA VAL A 104 13.94 13.22 -0.34
C VAL A 104 14.44 14.52 0.28
N SER A 105 15.76 14.74 0.20
CA SER A 105 16.46 15.93 0.67
C SER A 105 16.09 16.29 2.10
N PHE A 106 16.13 15.30 3.00
CA PHE A 106 15.81 15.51 4.41
C PHE A 106 16.66 16.63 5.02
N ASN A 107 16.05 17.43 5.89
CA ASN A 107 16.66 18.61 6.50
C ASN A 107 17.16 19.66 5.48
N GLY A 108 16.60 19.67 4.27
CA GLY A 108 16.98 20.62 3.20
C GLY A 108 18.37 20.38 2.62
N LEU A 109 19.02 19.25 2.96
CA LEU A 109 20.36 18.92 2.49
C LEU A 109 20.29 18.08 1.20
N ILE A 110 21.08 18.46 0.20
CA ILE A 110 21.20 17.73 -1.07
C ILE A 110 21.76 16.33 -0.79
N LYS A 111 21.21 15.29 -1.46
CA LYS A 111 21.61 13.87 -1.32
C LYS A 111 21.43 13.28 0.08
N ASN A 112 20.70 13.97 0.95
CA ASN A 112 20.36 13.51 2.29
C ASN A 112 19.04 12.74 2.27
N ASP A 113 18.91 11.77 1.37
CA ASP A 113 17.69 11.00 1.20
C ASP A 113 17.66 9.83 2.19
N ILE A 114 16.50 9.58 2.80
CA ILE A 114 16.31 8.49 3.77
C ILE A 114 15.27 7.54 3.21
N SER A 115 15.70 6.33 2.86
CA SER A 115 14.80 5.24 2.48
C SER A 115 14.46 4.38 3.69
N PHE A 116 13.17 4.07 3.86
CA PHE A 116 12.66 3.27 4.97
C PHE A 116 11.50 2.38 4.51
N LYS A 117 11.18 1.36 5.32
CA LYS A 117 10.17 0.35 5.02
C LYS A 117 9.09 0.29 6.09
N ILE A 118 7.82 0.17 5.68
CA ILE A 118 6.72 -0.20 6.58
C ILE A 118 6.61 -1.72 6.67
N SER A 119 6.15 -2.22 7.82
CA SER A 119 5.95 -3.65 8.05
C SER A 119 4.96 -4.22 7.05
N ASP A 120 5.32 -5.35 6.47
CA ASP A 120 4.48 -6.17 5.59
C ASP A 120 3.33 -6.88 6.31
N SER A 121 3.36 -6.93 7.64
CA SER A 121 2.38 -7.66 8.45
C SER A 121 1.16 -6.83 8.85
N ASN A 122 1.35 -5.54 9.12
CA ASN A 122 0.31 -4.67 9.64
C ASN A 122 0.25 -3.29 8.99
N HIS A 123 1.22 -2.94 8.12
CA HIS A 123 1.34 -1.63 7.44
C HIS A 123 1.36 -0.42 8.39
N ASP A 124 1.45 -0.66 9.70
CA ASP A 124 1.26 0.33 10.77
C ASP A 124 2.59 0.62 11.49
N VAL A 125 3.66 -0.14 11.22
CA VAL A 125 4.95 0.01 11.90
C VAL A 125 6.03 0.31 10.87
N ILE A 126 6.89 1.30 11.14
CA ILE A 126 8.12 1.50 10.37
C ILE A 126 9.18 0.58 10.95
N ILE A 127 9.80 -0.25 10.10
CA ILE A 127 10.87 -1.15 10.50
C ILE A 127 12.06 -0.31 10.94
N ALA A 128 12.46 -0.47 12.20
CA ALA A 128 13.58 0.28 12.76
C ALA A 128 14.89 -0.14 12.10
N ASP A 129 15.67 0.82 11.65
CA ASP A 129 16.94 0.58 10.97
C ASP A 129 17.86 1.82 11.07
N SER A 130 19.05 1.71 10.50
CA SER A 130 20.03 2.78 10.36
C SER A 130 20.44 2.96 8.91
N THR A 131 20.77 4.19 8.51
CA THR A 131 21.26 4.47 7.17
C THR A 131 22.32 5.56 7.20
N THR A 132 23.25 5.48 6.25
CA THR A 132 24.16 6.58 5.94
C THR A 132 23.77 7.12 4.58
N THR A 133 23.38 8.39 4.55
CA THR A 133 22.98 9.06 3.33
C THR A 133 24.17 9.29 2.41
N SER A 134 23.90 9.61 1.14
CA SER A 134 24.94 9.98 0.19
C SER A 134 25.65 11.30 0.53
N ALA A 135 25.09 12.10 1.44
CA ALA A 135 25.73 13.27 2.03
C ALA A 135 26.71 12.92 3.17
N GLY A 136 26.80 11.65 3.58
CA GLY A 136 27.67 11.19 4.67
C GLY A 136 27.05 11.29 6.06
N ASN A 137 25.80 11.76 6.17
CA ASN A 137 25.09 11.82 7.45
C ASN A 137 24.52 10.45 7.80
N ALA A 138 24.71 10.05 9.06
CA ALA A 138 24.19 8.79 9.59
C ALA A 138 22.95 9.04 10.47
N TYR A 139 21.92 8.24 10.25
CA TYR A 139 20.66 8.32 10.97
C TYR A 139 20.22 6.94 11.44
N THR A 140 19.56 6.87 12.58
CA THR A 140 18.64 5.78 12.91
C THR A 140 17.22 6.26 12.71
N TYR A 141 16.31 5.34 12.39
CA TYR A 141 14.91 5.68 12.26
C TYR A 141 14.01 4.55 12.73
N SER A 142 12.82 4.90 13.16
CA SER A 142 11.76 4.00 13.60
C SER A 142 10.42 4.72 13.55
N GLY A 143 9.33 4.03 13.84
CA GLY A 143 8.04 4.72 13.91
C GLY A 143 6.86 3.81 13.71
N GLY A 144 5.72 4.43 13.47
CA GLY A 144 4.47 3.71 13.25
C GLY A 144 3.27 4.63 13.25
N LYS A 145 2.10 4.02 13.18
CA LYS A 145 0.82 4.70 13.06
C LYS A 145 0.38 5.29 14.38
N VAL A 146 -0.01 6.56 14.33
CA VAL A 146 -0.56 7.34 15.43
C VAL A 146 -1.84 7.99 14.92
N GLY A 147 -2.99 7.39 15.27
CA GLY A 147 -4.29 7.78 14.70
C GLY A 147 -4.34 7.50 13.20
N ASN A 148 -4.60 8.53 12.40
CA ASN A 148 -4.68 8.44 10.93
C ASN A 148 -3.35 8.78 10.24
N GLN A 149 -2.26 8.91 11.00
CA GLN A 149 -0.97 9.31 10.48
C GLN A 149 0.09 8.23 10.72
N VAL A 150 1.03 8.09 9.81
CA VAL A 150 2.29 7.37 10.07
C VAL A 150 3.32 8.38 10.58
N GLN A 151 3.89 8.13 11.74
CA GLN A 151 4.97 8.94 12.32
C GLN A 151 6.29 8.22 12.14
N LEU A 152 7.25 8.90 11.51
CA LEU A 152 8.65 8.52 11.38
C LEU A 152 9.48 9.34 12.36
N VAL A 153 10.16 8.67 13.27
CA VAL A 153 11.13 9.24 14.19
C VAL A 153 12.52 8.95 13.63
N ILE A 154 13.28 10.00 13.35
CA ILE A 154 14.63 9.94 12.79
C ILE A 154 15.56 10.53 13.84
N LYS A 155 16.70 9.89 14.09
CA LYS A 155 17.73 10.39 15.00
C LYS A 155 19.05 10.49 14.26
N ASP A 156 19.62 11.68 14.22
CA ASP A 156 20.98 11.91 13.76
C ASP A 156 21.95 11.32 14.78
N THR A 157 22.81 10.39 14.36
CA THR A 157 23.73 9.69 15.26
C THR A 157 24.93 10.53 15.68
N ALA A 158 25.25 11.60 14.94
CA ALA A 158 26.37 12.47 15.26
C ALA A 158 25.98 13.55 16.26
N THR A 159 24.80 14.15 16.07
CA THR A 159 24.31 15.24 16.91
C THR A 159 23.34 14.79 17.99
N GLU A 160 22.90 13.52 17.95
CA GLU A 160 21.82 12.94 18.76
C GLU A 160 20.47 13.66 18.59
N THR A 161 20.36 14.55 17.60
CA THR A 161 19.14 15.30 17.30
C THR A 161 18.07 14.34 16.82
N THR A 162 16.95 14.32 17.53
CA THR A 162 15.76 13.58 17.10
C THR A 162 14.88 14.48 16.25
N TYR A 163 14.20 13.90 15.26
CA TYR A 163 13.26 14.54 14.35
C TYR A 163 12.02 13.65 14.24
N THR A 164 10.83 14.24 14.24
CA THR A 164 9.58 13.49 14.03
C THR A 164 8.90 14.00 12.77
N VAL A 165 8.53 13.11 11.87
CA VAL A 165 7.87 13.41 10.61
C VAL A 165 6.55 12.65 10.58
N ALA A 166 5.42 13.34 10.41
CA ALA A 166 4.10 12.71 10.37
C ALA A 166 3.49 12.83 8.96
N PHE A 167 2.96 11.72 8.46
CA PHE A 167 2.36 11.59 7.13
C PHE A 167 0.89 11.18 7.27
N VAL A 168 -0.02 11.78 6.52
CA VAL A 168 -1.43 11.38 6.46
C VAL A 168 -1.64 10.51 5.21
N ALA A 169 -2.34 9.38 5.36
CA ALA A 169 -2.79 8.53 4.24
C ALA A 169 -4.08 9.07 3.60
#